data_AF-A0A4P9WV31-F1
#
_entry.id   AF-A0A4P9WV31-F1
#
_cell.length_a   1.000
_cell.length_b   1.000
_cell.length_c   1.000
_cell.angle_alpha   90.00
_cell.angle_beta   90.00
_cell.angle_gamma   90.00
#
_symmetry.space_group_name_H-M   'P 1'
#
loop_
_entity.id
_entity.type
_entity.pdbx_description
1 polymer ?
#
loop_
_entity_poly.entity_id
_entity_poly.type
_entity_poly.pdbx_seq_one_letter_code
_entity_poly.pdbx_strand_id
1 'polypeptide(L)'
;QISSIGQNYYPEMMGKMFIINVPMLFTAVWAVVKQFLDEVTVSKISILGSGYKSELLKLIDPANLPAQYGGTCTCANGCDVSDIGPWND
;
A
#
# COMPACT_ATOMS: atom_id res chain seq x y z
N GLN A 1 12.62 -3.44 13.43
CA GLN A 1 13.84 -2.92 12.79
C GLN A 1 13.52 -2.08 11.55
N ILE A 2 12.68 -2.54 10.61
CA ILE A 2 12.33 -1.76 9.41
C ILE A 2 11.45 -0.54 9.74
N SER A 3 10.43 -0.70 10.60
CA SER A 3 9.56 0.41 11.03
C SER A 3 10.32 1.54 11.70
N SER A 4 11.29 1.20 12.56
CA SER A 4 12.16 2.17 13.23
C SER A 4 13.08 2.91 12.27
N ILE A 5 13.57 2.25 11.20
CA ILE A 5 14.40 2.92 10.20
C ILE A 5 13.57 3.95 9.44
N GLY A 6 12.38 3.56 8.97
CA GLY A 6 11.47 4.46 8.26
C GLY A 6 11.07 5.67 9.11
N GLN A 7 10.65 5.45 10.36
CA GLN A 7 10.20 6.55 11.23
C GLN A 7 11.34 7.48 11.67
N ASN A 8 12.54 6.96 11.95
CA ASN A 8 13.61 7.77 12.55
C ASN A 8 14.53 8.45 11.52
N TYR A 9 14.73 7.85 10.35
CA TYR A 9 15.68 8.36 9.35
C TYR A 9 15.02 8.88 8.07
N TYR A 10 13.77 8.51 7.80
CA TYR A 10 13.00 8.97 6.64
C TYR A 10 11.60 9.44 7.06
N PRO A 11 11.50 10.38 8.02
CA PRO A 11 10.21 10.87 8.47
C PRO A 11 9.42 11.47 7.30
N GLU A 12 8.10 11.33 7.35
CA GLU A 12 7.13 11.89 6.40
C GLU A 12 7.20 11.39 4.94
N MET A 13 8.12 10.49 4.58
CA MET A 13 8.18 9.93 3.22
C MET A 13 6.97 9.08 2.85
N MET A 14 6.28 8.50 3.83
CA MET A 14 5.05 7.74 3.58
C MET A 14 3.87 8.69 3.35
N GLY A 15 3.27 8.63 2.15
CA GLY A 15 2.04 9.36 1.80
C GLY A 15 0.76 8.56 2.12
N LYS A 16 0.64 7.35 1.58
CA LYS A 16 -0.51 6.45 1.77
C LYS A 16 -0.03 4.99 1.77
N MET A 17 -0.60 4.15 2.64
CA MET A 17 -0.29 2.71 2.68
C MET A 17 -1.58 1.89 2.68
N PHE A 18 -1.63 0.88 1.81
CA PHE A 18 -2.75 -0.06 1.72
C PHE A 18 -2.30 -1.45 2.13
N ILE A 19 -3.06 -2.07 3.03
CA ILE A 19 -2.94 -3.50 3.34
C ILE A 19 -4.19 -4.17 2.78
N ILE A 20 -4.02 -5.02 1.77
CA ILE A 20 -5.12 -5.60 0.99
C ILE A 20 -5.29 -7.10 1.27
N ASN A 21 -6.43 -7.65 0.86
CA ASN A 21 -6.78 -9.07 1.05
C ASN A 21 -6.71 -9.52 2.52
N VAL A 22 -7.12 -8.63 3.42
CA VAL A 22 -6.94 -8.84 4.84
C VAL A 22 -8.10 -9.67 5.41
N PRO A 23 -7.84 -10.79 6.11
CA PRO A 23 -8.87 -11.56 6.77
C PRO A 23 -9.45 -10.79 7.97
N MET A 24 -10.71 -11.06 8.32
CA MET A 24 -11.42 -10.33 9.39
C MET A 24 -10.67 -10.34 10.73
N LEU A 25 -9.94 -11.43 11.03
CA LEU A 25 -9.13 -11.58 12.25
C LEU A 25 -8.02 -10.51 12.38
N PHE A 26 -7.51 -9.97 11.27
CA PHE A 26 -6.44 -8.97 11.28
C PHE A 26 -6.87 -7.66 11.91
N THR A 27 -8.18 -7.39 12.02
CA THR A 27 -8.69 -6.20 12.73
C THR A 27 -8.25 -6.18 14.20
N ALA A 28 -8.19 -7.35 14.86
CA ALA A 28 -7.69 -7.48 16.23
C ALA A 28 -6.18 -7.21 16.31
N VAL A 29 -5.41 -7.75 15.36
CA VAL A 29 -3.96 -7.51 15.29
C VAL A 29 -3.68 -6.03 15.06
N TRP A 30 -4.40 -5.40 14.14
CA TRP A 30 -4.27 -3.97 13.87
C TRP A 30 -4.58 -3.09 15.08
N ALA A 31 -5.56 -3.48 15.90
CA ALA A 31 -5.89 -2.77 17.12
C ALA A 31 -4.74 -2.73 18.15
N VAL A 32 -3.89 -3.76 18.15
CA VAL A 32 -2.65 -3.80 18.95
C VAL A 32 -1.54 -3.00 18.27
N VAL A 33 -1.33 -3.20 16.96
CA VAL A 33 -0.24 -2.54 16.21
C VAL A 33 -0.37 -1.02 16.21
N LYS A 34 -1.59 -0.47 16.08
CA LYS A 34 -1.81 0.97 16.10
C LYS A 34 -1.36 1.66 17.39
N GLN A 35 -1.23 0.94 18.51
CA GLN A 35 -0.74 1.51 19.77
C GLN A 35 0.76 1.81 19.74
N PHE A 36 1.49 1.23 18.78
CA PHE A 36 2.93 1.42 18.60
C PHE A 36 3.27 2.38 17.46
N LEU A 37 2.27 3.00 16.83
CA LEU A 37 2.42 3.92 15.71
C LEU A 37 1.84 5.28 16.11
N ASP A 38 2.44 6.36 15.61
CA ASP A 38 1.90 7.70 15.79
C ASP A 38 0.61 7.90 14.97
N GLU A 39 -0.23 8.84 15.41
CA GLU A 39 -1.55 9.09 14.78
C GLU A 39 -1.45 9.49 13.31
N VAL A 40 -0.39 10.22 12.94
CA VAL A 40 -0.16 10.64 11.55
C VAL A 40 0.10 9.41 10.68
N THR A 41 0.95 8.49 11.13
CA THR A 41 1.17 7.20 10.45
C THR A 41 -0.11 6.37 10.38
N VAL A 42 -0.87 6.26 11.47
CA VAL A 42 -2.15 5.50 11.47
C VAL A 42 -3.15 6.06 10.45
N SER A 43 -3.26 7.39 10.33
CA SER A 43 -4.17 8.04 9.37
C SER A 43 -3.85 7.76 7.89
N LYS A 44 -2.59 7.42 7.60
CA LYS A 44 -2.10 7.12 6.25
C LYS A 44 -2.36 5.65 5.85
N ILE A 45 -2.70 4.79 6.81
CA ILE A 45 -2.82 3.35 6.61
C ILE A 45 -4.29 2.97 6.40
N SER A 46 -4.56 2.19 5.35
CA SER A 46 -5.90 1.71 5.01
C SER A 46 -5.88 0.19 4.88
N ILE A 47 -6.69 -0.46 5.71
CA ILE A 47 -6.81 -1.92 5.75
C ILE A 47 -8.06 -2.32 4.99
N LEU A 48 -7.88 -3.11 3.93
CA LEU A 48 -8.90 -3.46 2.97
C LEU A 48 -9.08 -4.98 2.93
N GLY A 49 -10.34 -5.42 3.04
CA GLY A 49 -10.75 -6.81 2.87
C GLY A 49 -10.83 -7.22 1.40
N SER A 50 -11.78 -8.08 1.03
CA SER A 50 -11.93 -8.61 -0.35
C SER A 50 -12.33 -7.55 -1.40
N GLY A 51 -12.97 -6.45 -0.99
CA GLY A 51 -13.37 -5.34 -1.87
C GLY A 51 -12.28 -4.32 -2.18
N TYR A 52 -11.00 -4.64 -1.94
CA TYR A 52 -9.90 -3.66 -2.02
C TYR A 52 -9.71 -3.02 -3.39
N LYS A 53 -10.05 -3.72 -4.48
CA LYS A 53 -9.78 -3.28 -5.85
C LYS A 53 -10.43 -1.93 -6.17
N SER A 54 -11.69 -1.73 -5.78
CA SER A 54 -12.39 -0.46 -6.03
C SER A 54 -11.81 0.70 -5.22
N GLU A 55 -11.28 0.45 -4.03
CA GLU A 55 -10.64 1.49 -3.21
C GLU A 55 -9.29 1.93 -3.79
N LEU A 56 -8.50 0.98 -4.33
CA LEU A 56 -7.24 1.31 -5.00
C LEU A 56 -7.47 2.19 -6.24
N LEU A 57 -8.49 1.85 -7.05
CA LEU A 57 -8.82 2.57 -8.29
C LEU A 57 -9.35 3.99 -8.07
N LYS A 58 -9.73 4.37 -6.83
CA LYS A 58 -10.06 5.77 -6.51
C LYS A 58 -8.83 6.69 -6.48
N LEU A 59 -7.64 6.11 -6.32
CA LEU A 59 -6.41 6.84 -6.09
C LEU A 59 -5.34 6.56 -7.15
N ILE A 60 -5.38 5.39 -7.77
CA ILE A 60 -4.44 4.95 -8.79
C ILE A 60 -5.20 4.75 -10.09
N ASP A 61 -4.73 5.39 -11.16
CA ASP A 61 -5.28 5.18 -12.50
C ASP A 61 -5.20 3.68 -12.87
N PRO A 62 -6.26 3.08 -13.44
CA PRO A 62 -6.25 1.69 -13.88
C PRO A 62 -5.01 1.32 -14.73
N ALA A 63 -4.54 2.22 -15.59
CA ALA A 63 -3.37 1.99 -16.45
C ALA A 63 -2.06 1.86 -15.67
N ASN A 64 -2.00 2.40 -14.45
CA ASN A 64 -0.82 2.39 -13.58
C ASN A 64 -0.88 1.31 -12.49
N LEU A 65 -2.00 0.59 -12.39
CA LEU A 65 -2.19 -0.47 -11.39
C LEU A 65 -2.05 -1.86 -12.05
N PRO A 66 -1.20 -2.76 -11.55
CA PRO A 66 -1.09 -4.12 -12.07
C PRO A 66 -2.43 -4.86 -12.13
N ALA A 67 -2.63 -5.64 -13.19
CA ALA A 67 -3.88 -6.39 -13.41
C ALA A 67 -4.28 -7.31 -12.22
N GLN A 68 -3.29 -7.89 -11.54
CA GLN A 68 -3.51 -8.69 -10.33
C GLN A 68 -4.22 -7.93 -9.19
N TYR A 69 -4.02 -6.61 -9.11
CA TYR A 69 -4.65 -5.74 -8.11
C TYR A 69 -5.90 -5.02 -8.61
N GLY A 70 -6.35 -5.31 -9.84
CA GLY A 70 -7.60 -4.78 -10.41
C GLY A 70 -7.45 -3.64 -11.42
N GLY A 71 -6.22 -3.31 -11.84
CA GLY A 71 -5.99 -2.38 -12.94
C GLY A 71 -5.84 -3.06 -14.30
N THR A 72 -5.20 -2.37 -15.24
CA THR A 72 -4.94 -2.82 -16.61
C THR A 72 -3.45 -2.81 -16.96
N CYS A 73 -2.56 -2.45 -16.03
CA CYS A 73 -1.12 -2.46 -16.27
C CYS A 73 -0.62 -3.90 -16.46
N THR A 74 0.11 -4.11 -17.56
CA THR A 74 0.80 -5.37 -17.88
C THR A 74 2.22 -5.07 -18.37
N CYS A 75 3.22 -5.56 -17.66
CA CYS A 75 4.63 -5.42 -18.05
C CYS A 75 5.11 -6.66 -18.82
N ALA A 76 5.99 -6.47 -19.81
CA ALA A 76 6.46 -7.55 -20.69
C ALA A 76 7.07 -8.76 -19.95
N ASN A 77 7.78 -8.50 -18.84
CA ASN A 77 8.45 -9.54 -18.02
C ASN A 77 7.81 -9.74 -16.64
N GLY A 78 6.60 -9.19 -16.41
CA GLY A 78 5.96 -9.15 -15.10
C GLY A 78 6.18 -7.82 -14.37
N CYS A 79 5.14 -7.39 -13.63
CA CYS A 79 5.17 -6.11 -12.91
C CYS A 79 6.04 -6.16 -11.63
N ASP A 80 6.41 -7.35 -11.17
CA ASP A 80 7.20 -7.62 -9.96
C ASP A 80 8.71 -7.39 -10.15
N VAL A 81 9.18 -7.42 -11.40
CA VAL A 81 10.59 -7.20 -11.76
C VAL A 81 10.80 -5.98 -12.66
N SER A 82 9.73 -5.24 -12.97
CA SER A 82 9.79 -4.05 -13.82
C SER A 82 10.03 -2.78 -13.01
N ASP A 83 10.91 -1.90 -13.51
CA ASP A 83 11.11 -0.54 -12.99
C ASP A 83 10.58 0.50 -13.99
N ILE A 84 9.27 0.48 -14.27
CA ILE A 84 8.64 1.43 -15.22
C ILE A 84 8.02 2.57 -14.43
N GLY A 85 8.35 3.82 -14.78
CA GLY A 85 7.77 5.01 -14.18
C GLY A 85 8.36 6.30 -14.77
N PRO A 86 7.87 7.48 -14.32
CA PRO A 86 8.25 8.79 -14.86
C PRO A 86 9.74 9.15 -14.77
N TRP A 87 10.53 8.40 -13.99
CA TRP A 87 11.98 8.59 -13.86
C TRP A 87 12.79 7.96 -14.99
N ASN A 88 12.16 7.15 -15.85
CA ASN A 88 12.77 6.53 -17.02
C ASN A 88 12.33 7.17 -18.35
N ASP A 89 11.63 8.31 -18.28
CA ASP A 89 11.23 9.13 -19.43
C ASP A 89 12.29 10.19 -19.82
#